data_AF-A0AAE4SES7-F1
#
_entry.id   AF-A0AAE4SES7-F1
#
_cell.length_a   1.000
_cell.length_b   1.000
_cell.length_c   1.000
_cell.angle_alpha   90.00
_cell.angle_beta   90.00
_cell.angle_gamma   90.00
#
_symmetry.space_group_name_H-M   'P 1'
#
loop_
_entity.id
_entity.type
_entity.pdbx_description
1 polymer ?
#
loop_
_entity_poly.entity_id
_entity_poly.type
_entity_poly.pdbx_seq_one_letter_code
_entity_poly.pdbx_strand_id
1 'polypeptide(L)'
;MSTLKMATICGHTNVVTAEINGMETHVVIETTCPKIQKWGTDFVIPMEDIMDIQNKTLEEKRKACTLTPTCFVPTLVMNTVWMENGMISKSLVKKMGHMDIEYLE
;
A
#
# COMPACT_ATOMS: atom_id res chain seq x y z
N MET A 1 -4.95 -10.17 -9.08
CA MET A 1 -4.07 -10.02 -7.91
C MET A 1 -2.78 -9.29 -8.29
N SER A 2 -2.37 -8.32 -7.46
CA SER A 2 -1.10 -7.60 -7.56
C SER A 2 -0.40 -7.62 -6.21
N THR A 3 0.91 -7.81 -6.20
CA THR A 3 1.71 -7.87 -4.98
C THR A 3 2.95 -7.01 -5.12
N LEU A 4 3.23 -6.14 -4.13
CA LEU A 4 4.44 -5.34 -4.06
C LEU A 4 5.14 -5.52 -2.71
N LYS A 5 6.47 -5.54 -2.72
CA LYS A 5 7.33 -5.62 -1.53
C LYS A 5 8.16 -4.34 -1.41
N MET A 6 8.34 -3.87 -0.18
CA MET A 6 9.17 -2.70 0.13
C MET A 6 10.00 -2.93 1.40
N ALA A 7 11.30 -2.68 1.29
CA ALA A 7 12.18 -2.41 2.42
C ALA A 7 12.17 -0.91 2.70
N THR A 8 12.18 -0.51 3.97
CA THR A 8 12.01 0.89 4.38
C THR A 8 13.17 1.34 5.23
N ILE A 9 13.42 2.66 5.28
CA ILE A 9 14.47 3.28 6.10
C ILE A 9 14.33 2.97 7.61
N CYS A 10 13.14 2.55 8.06
CA CYS A 10 12.91 2.13 9.44
C CYS A 10 13.26 0.65 9.71
N GLY A 11 13.83 -0.05 8.73
CA GLY A 11 14.31 -1.43 8.87
C GLY A 11 13.24 -2.51 8.73
N HIS A 12 11.98 -2.14 8.50
CA HIS A 12 10.88 -3.11 8.37
C HIS A 12 10.60 -3.48 6.91
N THR A 13 10.36 -4.77 6.70
CA THR A 13 9.86 -5.31 5.43
C THR A 13 8.34 -5.34 5.43
N ASN A 14 7.75 -4.97 4.29
CA ASN A 14 6.31 -4.97 4.04
C ASN A 14 6.04 -5.60 2.68
N VAL A 15 5.04 -6.49 2.61
CA VAL A 15 4.49 -7.03 1.36
C VAL A 15 3.01 -6.69 1.36
N VAL A 16 2.52 -6.05 0.30
CA VAL A 16 1.11 -5.73 0.13
C VAL A 16 0.57 -6.52 -1.05
N THR A 17 -0.56 -7.18 -0.86
CA THR A 17 -1.32 -7.85 -1.91
C THR A 17 -2.68 -7.19 -2.05
N ALA A 18 -3.11 -6.96 -3.29
CA ALA A 18 -4.43 -6.43 -3.61
C ALA A 18 -5.16 -7.34 -4.61
N GLU A 19 -6.46 -7.52 -4.38
CA GLU A 19 -7.37 -8.30 -5.23
C GLU A 19 -8.71 -7.58 -5.39
N ILE A 20 -9.17 -7.43 -6.64
CA ILE A 20 -10.48 -6.83 -6.93
C ILE A 20 -11.60 -7.85 -6.69
N ASN A 21 -12.58 -7.44 -5.90
CA ASN A 21 -13.82 -8.15 -5.64
C ASN A 21 -15.01 -7.24 -6.01
N GLY A 22 -15.38 -7.23 -7.30
CA GLY A 22 -16.46 -6.38 -7.78
C GLY A 22 -16.10 -4.89 -7.75
N MET A 23 -16.80 -4.10 -6.91
CA MET A 23 -16.57 -2.66 -6.74
C MET A 23 -15.64 -2.33 -5.56
N GLU A 24 -14.99 -3.35 -5.01
CA GLU A 24 -14.13 -3.25 -3.84
C GLU A 24 -12.77 -3.89 -4.15
N THR A 25 -11.72 -3.39 -3.52
CA THR A 25 -10.39 -4.01 -3.57
C THR A 25 -9.99 -4.46 -2.17
N HIS A 26 -9.81 -5.76 -1.99
CA HIS A 26 -9.28 -6.34 -0.76
C HIS A 26 -7.77 -6.17 -0.69
N VAL A 27 -7.26 -5.78 0.47
CA VAL A 27 -5.86 -5.47 0.72
C VAL A 27 -5.36 -6.25 1.92
N VAL A 28 -4.27 -6.99 1.72
CA VAL A 28 -3.56 -7.72 2.78
C VAL A 28 -2.12 -7.21 2.87
N ILE A 29 -1.64 -6.96 4.09
CA ILE A 29 -0.28 -6.48 4.38
C ILE A 29 0.44 -7.47 5.28
N GLU A 30 1.49 -8.09 4.77
CA GLU A 30 2.44 -8.87 5.56
C GLU A 30 3.59 -7.96 5.98
N THR A 31 3.77 -7.77 7.29
CA THR A 31 4.74 -6.79 7.80
C THR A 31 5.40 -7.22 9.10
N THR A 32 6.67 -6.84 9.21
CA THR A 32 7.45 -6.92 10.46
C THR A 32 7.27 -5.69 11.35
N CYS A 33 6.56 -4.65 10.90
CA CYS A 33 6.39 -3.40 11.63
C CYS A 33 5.20 -3.48 12.61
N PRO A 34 5.43 -3.35 13.94
CA PRO A 34 4.35 -3.43 14.92
C PRO A 34 3.35 -2.26 14.80
N LYS A 35 3.78 -1.11 14.25
CA LYS A 35 2.87 0.02 13.98
C LYS A 35 1.90 -0.30 12.87
N ILE A 36 2.35 -0.96 11.80
CA ILE A 36 1.48 -1.37 10.68
C ILE A 36 0.56 -2.50 11.11
N GLN A 37 1.04 -3.44 11.93
CA GLN A 37 0.18 -4.47 12.53
C GLN A 37 -0.99 -3.86 13.33
N LYS A 38 -0.74 -2.78 14.09
CA LYS A 38 -1.78 -2.04 14.82
C LYS A 38 -2.66 -1.17 13.92
N TRP A 39 -2.08 -0.57 12.89
CA TRP A 39 -2.82 0.22 11.89
C TRP A 39 -3.81 -0.65 11.09
N GLY A 40 -3.53 -1.95 10.99
CA GLY A 40 -4.39 -2.99 10.47
C GLY A 40 -3.93 -3.48 9.10
N THR A 41 -3.86 -4.80 8.97
CA THR A 41 -3.18 -5.51 7.86
C THR A 41 -4.13 -6.20 6.90
N ASP A 42 -5.44 -6.15 7.16
CA ASP A 42 -6.47 -6.76 6.33
C ASP A 42 -7.66 -5.79 6.31
N PHE A 43 -8.01 -5.29 5.13
CA PHE A 43 -9.10 -4.35 4.94
C PHE A 43 -9.53 -4.25 3.47
N VAL A 44 -10.64 -3.56 3.24
CA VAL A 44 -11.22 -3.34 1.91
C VAL A 44 -11.17 -1.84 1.59
N ILE A 45 -10.85 -1.51 0.34
CA ILE A 45 -10.96 -0.14 -0.20
C ILE A 45 -12.07 -0.14 -1.27
N PRO A 46 -13.16 0.62 -1.07
CA PRO A 46 -14.19 0.82 -2.09
C PRO A 46 -13.63 1.57 -3.31
N MET A 47 -14.14 1.28 -4.51
CA MET A 47 -13.68 1.92 -5.75
C MET A 47 -13.74 3.45 -5.71
N GLU A 48 -14.73 4.03 -5.03
CA GLU A 48 -14.86 5.48 -4.84
C GLU A 48 -13.68 6.09 -4.06
N ASP A 49 -13.13 5.37 -3.08
CA ASP A 49 -12.01 5.81 -2.26
C ASP A 49 -10.67 5.71 -3.00
N ILE A 50 -10.58 4.85 -4.03
CA ILE A 50 -9.34 4.65 -4.81
C ILE A 50 -8.94 5.92 -5.55
N MET A 51 -9.92 6.72 -5.99
CA MET A 51 -9.74 7.94 -6.77
C MET A 51 -9.76 9.21 -5.91
N ASP A 52 -10.15 9.12 -4.64
CA ASP A 52 -10.19 10.25 -3.72
C ASP A 52 -8.80 10.53 -3.15
N ILE A 53 -8.33 11.78 -3.30
CA ILE A 53 -7.06 12.24 -2.75
C ILE A 53 -6.99 12.12 -1.22
N GLN A 54 -8.14 12.18 -0.54
CA GLN A 54 -8.22 12.03 0.90
C GLN A 54 -8.24 10.56 1.34
N ASN A 55 -8.63 9.64 0.44
CA ASN A 55 -8.86 8.21 0.69
C ASN A 55 -9.41 7.94 2.10
N LYS A 56 -10.74 7.99 2.24
CA LYS A 56 -11.40 7.91 3.56
C LYS A 56 -11.02 6.68 4.34
N THR A 57 -10.91 5.52 3.68
CA THR A 57 -10.45 4.27 4.28
C THR A 57 -9.08 4.42 4.96
N LEU A 58 -8.08 4.98 4.27
CA LEU A 58 -6.75 5.18 4.86
C LEU A 58 -6.75 6.23 5.97
N GLU A 59 -7.58 7.28 5.84
CA GLU A 59 -7.71 8.32 6.87
C GLU A 59 -8.36 7.79 8.16
N GLU A 60 -9.38 6.94 8.05
CA GLU A 60 -9.98 6.27 9.20
C GLU A 60 -8.98 5.38 9.93
N LYS A 61 -8.15 4.64 9.19
CA LYS A 61 -7.07 3.85 9.79
C LYS A 61 -6.03 4.74 10.49
N ARG A 62 -5.74 5.93 9.94
CA ARG A 62 -4.84 6.91 10.57
C ARG A 62 -5.39 7.43 11.91
N LYS A 63 -6.71 7.57 12.05
CA LYS A 63 -7.36 7.91 13.32
C LYS A 63 -7.21 6.80 14.36
N ALA A 64 -7.23 5.54 13.95
CA ALA A 64 -7.04 4.39 14.85
C ALA A 64 -5.58 4.20 15.29
N CYS A 65 -4.62 4.44 14.38
CA CYS A 65 -3.19 4.39 14.70
C CYS A 65 -2.42 5.42 13.88
N THR A 66 -1.83 6.40 14.54
CA THR A 66 -1.01 7.41 13.86
C THR A 66 0.33 6.81 13.43
N LEU A 67 0.54 6.73 12.13
CA LEU A 67 1.82 6.38 11.54
C LEU A 67 2.76 7.58 11.51
N THR A 68 4.07 7.33 11.41
CA THR A 68 5.02 8.39 11.09
C THR A 68 4.63 9.02 9.74
N PRO A 69 4.64 10.36 9.60
CA PRO A 69 4.20 11.03 8.36
C PRO A 69 4.94 10.57 7.10
N THR A 70 6.18 10.11 7.24
CA THR A 70 7.04 9.61 6.15
C THR A 70 6.96 8.09 5.96
N CYS A 71 6.01 7.40 6.59
CA CYS A 71 5.82 5.98 6.35
C CYS A 71 5.33 5.75 4.92
N PHE A 72 6.07 4.97 4.13
CA PHE A 72 5.72 4.67 2.74
C PHE A 72 4.71 3.53 2.57
N VAL A 73 4.29 2.86 3.66
CA VAL A 73 3.34 1.74 3.58
C VAL A 73 1.97 2.16 3.00
N PRO A 74 1.37 3.31 3.38
CA PRO A 74 0.18 3.82 2.70
C PRO A 74 0.38 4.03 1.18
N THR A 75 1.53 4.56 0.77
CA THR A 75 1.87 4.72 -0.66
C THR A 75 2.01 3.37 -1.36
N LEU A 76 2.65 2.38 -0.71
CA LEU A 76 2.76 1.01 -1.21
C LEU A 76 1.39 0.36 -1.38
N VAL A 77 0.47 0.57 -0.44
CA VAL A 77 -0.93 0.12 -0.54
C VAL A 77 -1.59 0.71 -1.78
N MET A 78 -1.55 2.04 -1.94
CA MET A 78 -2.20 2.70 -3.08
C MET A 78 -1.59 2.30 -4.41
N ASN A 79 -0.27 2.16 -4.51
CA ASN A 79 0.38 1.66 -5.72
C ASN A 79 -0.09 0.24 -6.06
N THR A 80 -0.22 -0.64 -5.06
CA THR A 80 -0.69 -2.02 -5.28
C THR A 80 -2.15 -2.06 -5.71
N VAL A 81 -3.00 -1.24 -5.08
CA VAL A 81 -4.43 -1.09 -5.41
C VAL A 81 -4.61 -0.51 -6.82
N TRP A 82 -3.87 0.53 -7.17
CA TRP A 82 -3.91 1.15 -8.51
C TRP A 82 -3.37 0.21 -9.58
N MET A 83 -2.32 -0.55 -9.30
CA MET A 83 -1.86 -1.62 -10.20
C MET A 83 -2.95 -2.66 -10.43
N GLU A 84 -3.63 -3.08 -9.37
CA GLU A 84 -4.68 -4.08 -9.47
C GLU A 84 -5.88 -3.55 -10.26
N ASN A 85 -6.26 -2.29 -10.06
CA ASN A 85 -7.36 -1.61 -10.76
C ASN A 85 -6.99 -1.06 -12.14
N GLY A 86 -5.82 -1.43 -12.67
CA GLY A 86 -5.41 -1.05 -14.03
C GLY A 86 -5.04 0.43 -14.21
N MET A 87 -4.92 1.19 -13.12
CA MET A 87 -4.50 2.59 -13.12
C MET A 87 -2.98 2.73 -13.23
N ILE A 88 -2.23 1.72 -12.76
CA ILE A 88 -0.79 1.58 -13.00
C ILE A 88 -0.55 0.34 -13.88
N SER A 89 0.23 0.50 -14.95
CA SER A 89 0.56 -0.60 -15.85
C SER A 89 1.47 -1.64 -15.17
N LYS A 90 0.95 -2.86 -14.99
CA LYS A 90 1.72 -4.00 -14.46
C LYS A 90 2.92 -4.36 -15.34
N SER A 91 2.81 -4.22 -16.66
CA SER A 91 3.91 -4.53 -17.59
C SER A 91 5.04 -3.51 -17.47
N LEU A 92 4.72 -2.24 -17.25
CA LEU A 92 5.70 -1.19 -17.00
C LEU A 92 6.43 -1.42 -15.67
N VAL A 93 5.70 -1.70 -14.59
CA VAL A 93 6.30 -1.98 -13.28
C VAL A 93 7.25 -3.18 -13.36
N LYS A 94 6.84 -4.26 -14.04
CA LYS A 94 7.70 -5.42 -14.27
C LYS A 94 8.96 -5.09 -15.08
N LYS A 95 8.86 -4.17 -16.06
CA LYS A 95 10.00 -3.71 -16.86
C LYS A 95 10.98 -2.87 -16.05
N MET A 96 10.48 -1.96 -15.20
CA MET A 96 11.32 -1.10 -14.37
C MET A 96 11.97 -1.86 -13.20
N GLY A 97 11.34 -2.95 -12.76
CA GLY A 97 11.92 -3.90 -11.81
C GLY A 97 11.56 -3.56 -10.36
N HIS A 98 12.27 -2.62 -9.74
CA HIS A 98 12.07 -2.25 -8.34
C HIS A 98 12.01 -0.73 -8.17
N MET A 99 11.36 -0.29 -7.09
CA MET A 99 11.41 1.10 -6.62
C MET A 99 12.29 1.13 -5.38
N ASP A 100 13.28 1.99 -5.38
CA ASP A 100 14.24 2.18 -4.30
C ASP A 100 14.38 3.67 -3.96
N ILE A 101 14.66 3.92 -2.69
CA ILE A 101 15.12 5.22 -2.20
C ILE A 101 16.50 4.94 -1.64
N GLU A 102 17.51 5.47 -2.30
CA GLU A 102 18.91 5.29 -1.92
C GLU A 102 19.40 6.48 -1.12
N TYR A 103 20.10 6.19 -0.02
CA TYR A 103 20.89 7.18 0.70
C TYR A 103 22.27 7.25 0.05
N LEU A 104 22.60 8.39 -0.56
CA LEU A 104 23.81 8.53 -1.37
C LEU A 104 25.04 8.98 -0.56
N GLU A 105 24.86 9.64 0.59
CA GLU A 105 25.93 10.18 1.45
C GLU A 105 25.50 10.37 2.89
#